data_AF-E1LK30-F1
#
_entry.id   AF-E1LK30-F1
#
_cell.length_a   1.000
_cell.length_b   1.000
_cell.length_c   1.000
_cell.angle_alpha   90.00
_cell.angle_beta   90.00
_cell.angle_gamma   90.00
#
_symmetry.space_group_name_H-M   'P 1'
#
loop_
_entity.id
_entity.type
_entity.pdbx_description
1 polymer ?
#
loop_
_entity_poly.entity_id
_entity_poly.type
_entity_poly.pdbx_seq_one_letter_code
_entity_poly.pdbx_strand_id
1 'polypeptide(L)'
;MIWFPKYFEYTYGIDAPKHLKTLVEKGYVLVETAFDSLDHLNATMKKNILKSKGITGLSKMKAADLDQALHANFSEEELASHFSIRGYKLTPKGEEILEQNQDIVDRHPKKNL
;
A
#
# COMPACT_ATOMS: atom_id res chain seq x y z
N MET A 1 -13.29 3.26 3.71
CA MET A 1 -12.98 3.01 5.13
C MET A 1 -11.82 2.06 5.19
N ILE A 2 -10.69 2.45 5.78
CA ILE A 2 -9.55 1.55 5.98
C ILE A 2 -9.98 0.53 7.04
N TRP A 3 -9.99 -0.75 6.69
CA TRP A 3 -10.33 -1.81 7.63
C TRP A 3 -9.09 -2.19 8.44
N PHE A 4 -9.23 -2.19 9.77
CA PHE A 4 -8.18 -2.65 10.67
C PHE A 4 -8.59 -3.95 11.35
N PRO A 5 -7.66 -4.90 11.50
CA PRO A 5 -7.88 -6.08 12.31
C PRO A 5 -8.26 -5.74 13.76
N LYS A 6 -9.26 -6.46 14.29
CA LYS A 6 -9.76 -6.29 15.66
C LYS A 6 -8.72 -6.49 16.77
N TYR A 7 -7.64 -7.22 16.50
CA TYR A 7 -6.60 -7.46 17.50
C TYR A 7 -5.86 -6.18 17.89
N PHE A 8 -5.82 -5.15 17.03
CA PHE A 8 -5.20 -3.88 17.40
C PHE A 8 -5.94 -3.24 18.59
N GLU A 9 -7.26 -3.21 18.53
CA GLU A 9 -8.11 -2.72 19.61
C GLU A 9 -8.09 -3.67 20.81
N TYR A 10 -8.36 -4.96 20.60
CA TYR A 10 -8.57 -5.89 21.73
C TYR A 10 -7.29 -6.39 22.40
N THR A 11 -6.20 -6.55 21.65
CA THR A 11 -4.94 -7.08 22.20
C THR A 11 -4.01 -5.95 22.64
N TYR A 12 -3.89 -4.89 21.83
CA TYR A 12 -2.96 -3.80 22.13
C TYR A 12 -3.64 -2.57 22.72
N GLY A 13 -4.98 -2.52 22.78
CA GLY A 13 -5.70 -1.34 23.26
C GLY A 13 -5.51 -0.12 22.37
N ILE A 14 -5.09 -0.31 21.10
CA ILE A 14 -4.77 0.79 20.19
C ILE A 14 -5.93 1.10 19.25
N ASP A 15 -6.23 2.38 19.12
CA ASP A 15 -7.07 2.90 18.04
C ASP A 15 -6.21 3.01 16.77
N ALA A 16 -6.16 1.92 16.00
CA ALA A 16 -5.31 1.84 14.81
C ALA A 16 -5.58 2.93 13.76
N PRO A 17 -6.85 3.27 13.42
CA PRO A 17 -7.14 4.43 12.57
C PRO A 17 -6.52 5.74 13.06
N LYS A 18 -6.68 6.06 14.36
CA LYS A 18 -6.14 7.30 14.95
C LYS A 18 -4.61 7.32 14.94
N HIS A 19 -3.97 6.19 15.25
CA HIS A 19 -2.51 6.10 15.29
C HIS A 19 -1.91 6.21 13.89
N LEU A 20 -2.51 5.54 12.89
CA LEU A 20 -2.06 5.68 11.50
C LEU A 20 -2.16 7.13 11.01
N LYS A 21 -3.27 7.80 11.32
CA LYS A 21 -3.43 9.23 11.01
C LYS A 21 -2.33 10.07 11.66
N THR A 22 -2.02 9.80 12.93
CA THR A 22 -0.96 10.50 13.66
C THR A 22 0.42 10.28 13.03
N LEU A 23 0.71 9.07 12.54
CA LEU A 23 1.98 8.77 11.87
C LEU A 23 2.13 9.56 10.56
N VAL A 24 1.05 9.70 9.80
CA VAL A 24 1.02 10.52 8.57
C VAL A 24 1.16 12.01 8.90
N GLU A 25 0.38 12.52 9.85
CA GLU A 25 0.41 13.94 10.26
C GLU A 25 1.79 14.35 10.81
N LYS A 26 2.48 13.46 11.53
CA LYS A 26 3.83 13.72 12.06
C LYS A 26 4.93 13.52 11.02
N GLY A 27 4.59 13.08 9.81
CA GLY A 27 5.52 12.87 8.71
C GLY A 27 6.44 11.66 8.88
N TYR A 28 6.04 10.65 9.66
CA TYR A 28 6.77 9.38 9.76
C TYR A 28 6.44 8.42 8.62
N VAL A 29 5.22 8.55 8.09
CA VAL A 29 4.69 7.70 7.03
C VAL A 29 4.08 8.59 5.96
N LEU A 30 4.29 8.23 4.70
CA LEU A 30 3.60 8.83 3.56
C LEU A 30 2.58 7.83 3.00
N VAL A 31 1.46 8.35 2.50
CA VAL A 31 0.48 7.56 1.74
C VAL A 31 1.01 7.45 0.31
N GLU A 32 1.13 6.23 -0.18
CA GLU A 32 1.63 5.98 -1.53
C GLU A 32 0.67 6.45 -2.61
N THR A 33 1.21 6.75 -3.79
CA THR A 33 0.43 7.05 -5.00
C THR A 33 -0.29 5.79 -5.49
N ALA A 34 -1.22 5.93 -6.43
CA ALA A 34 -1.85 4.81 -7.11
C ALA A 34 -0.81 3.97 -7.84
N PHE A 35 0.17 4.57 -8.52
CA PHE A 35 1.25 3.83 -9.16
C PHE A 35 2.13 3.07 -8.17
N ASP A 36 2.54 3.71 -7.08
CA ASP A 36 3.34 3.04 -6.04
C ASP A 36 2.54 1.91 -5.35
N SER A 37 1.21 2.02 -5.33
CA SER A 37 0.31 1.03 -4.73
C SER A 37 -0.05 -0.15 -5.65
N LEU A 38 0.58 -0.31 -6.81
CA LEU A 38 0.25 -1.37 -7.78
C LEU A 38 0.48 -2.79 -7.24
N ASP A 39 1.34 -2.97 -6.24
CA ASP A 39 1.59 -4.27 -5.60
C ASP A 39 0.38 -4.82 -4.83
N HIS A 40 -0.59 -3.95 -4.51
CA HIS A 40 -1.87 -4.37 -3.92
C HIS A 40 -2.86 -4.92 -4.96
N LEU A 41 -2.56 -4.80 -6.25
CA LEU A 41 -3.40 -5.31 -7.32
C LEU A 41 -2.85 -6.62 -7.87
N ASN A 42 -3.70 -7.65 -7.93
CA ASN A 42 -3.34 -8.85 -8.66
C ASN A 42 -3.37 -8.62 -10.18
N ALA A 43 -2.76 -9.53 -10.94
CA ALA A 43 -2.69 -9.43 -12.40
C ALA A 43 -4.07 -9.30 -13.07
N THR A 44 -5.11 -9.96 -12.54
CA THR A 44 -6.48 -9.87 -13.07
C THR A 44 -7.06 -8.47 -12.94
N MET A 45 -6.87 -7.83 -11.78
CA MET A 45 -7.31 -6.45 -11.55
C MET A 45 -6.59 -5.47 -12.48
N LYS A 46 -5.26 -5.58 -12.60
CA LYS A 46 -4.45 -4.77 -13.52
C LYS A 46 -4.95 -4.91 -14.97
N LYS A 47 -5.25 -6.14 -15.42
CA LYS A 47 -5.82 -6.41 -16.75
C LYS A 47 -7.20 -5.79 -16.93
N ASN A 48 -8.06 -5.81 -15.90
CA ASN A 48 -9.40 -5.21 -15.99
C ASN A 48 -9.33 -3.67 -16.11
N ILE A 49 -8.39 -3.03 -15.40
CA ILE A 49 -8.13 -1.59 -15.53
C ILE A 49 -7.67 -1.27 -16.96
N LEU A 50 -6.67 -1.98 -17.48
CA LEU A 50 -6.20 -1.79 -18.86
C LEU A 50 -7.32 -1.99 -19.91
N LYS A 51 -8.19 -2.99 -19.71
CA LYS A 51 -9.36 -3.21 -20.57
C LYS A 51 -10.37 -2.07 -20.55
N SER A 52 -10.48 -1.34 -19.44
CA SER A 52 -11.39 -0.19 -19.36
C SER A 52 -10.99 0.94 -20.34
N LYS A 53 -9.71 1.00 -20.74
CA LYS A 53 -9.21 1.86 -21.83
C LYS A 53 -9.13 1.17 -23.20
N GLY A 54 -9.70 -0.03 -23.34
CA GLY A 54 -9.73 -0.76 -24.61
C GLY A 54 -8.42 -1.44 -24.99
N ILE A 55 -7.46 -1.58 -24.07
CA ILE A 55 -6.16 -2.23 -24.35
C ILE A 55 -6.36 -3.74 -24.54
N THR A 56 -5.84 -4.28 -25.63
CA THR A 56 -5.94 -5.70 -26.01
C THR A 56 -4.60 -6.43 -25.84
N GLY A 57 -4.57 -7.75 -26.05
CA GLY A 57 -3.32 -8.54 -25.98
C GLY A 57 -2.81 -8.90 -24.57
N LEU A 58 -3.62 -8.65 -23.53
CA LEU A 58 -3.20 -8.76 -22.13
C LEU A 58 -3.00 -10.19 -21.59
N SER A 59 -3.42 -11.23 -22.33
CA SER A 59 -3.41 -12.61 -21.81
C SER A 59 -1.99 -13.14 -21.55
N LYS A 60 -1.01 -12.73 -22.36
CA LYS A 60 0.38 -13.18 -22.28
C LYS A 60 1.32 -12.28 -21.47
N MET A 61 0.84 -11.10 -21.04
CA MET A 61 1.64 -10.14 -20.29
C MET A 61 2.00 -10.65 -18.89
N LYS A 62 3.27 -10.45 -18.51
CA LYS A 62 3.76 -10.68 -17.14
C LYS A 62 3.41 -9.49 -16.24
N ALA A 63 3.62 -9.64 -14.93
CA ALA A 63 3.32 -8.58 -13.96
C ALA A 63 4.01 -7.25 -14.30
N ALA A 64 5.32 -7.27 -14.59
CA ALA A 64 6.07 -6.08 -14.97
C ALA A 64 5.54 -5.42 -16.27
N ASP A 65 5.11 -6.22 -17.25
CA ASP A 65 4.55 -5.69 -18.51
C ASP A 65 3.20 -4.99 -18.26
N LEU A 66 2.39 -5.52 -17.33
CA LEU A 66 1.11 -4.90 -16.93
C LEU A 66 1.36 -3.57 -16.22
N ASP A 67 2.35 -3.49 -15.35
CA ASP A 67 2.70 -2.25 -14.63
C ASP A 67 3.22 -1.20 -15.58
N GLN A 68 4.11 -1.58 -16.50
CA GLN A 68 4.57 -0.70 -17.56
C GLN A 68 3.41 -0.21 -18.44
N ALA A 69 2.47 -1.09 -18.80
CA ALA A 69 1.30 -0.72 -19.58
C ALA A 69 0.39 0.26 -18.82
N LEU A 70 0.25 0.12 -17.50
CA LEU A 70 -0.50 1.07 -16.67
C LEU A 70 0.18 2.43 -16.67
N HIS A 71 1.50 2.50 -16.44
CA HIS A 71 2.26 3.75 -16.50
C HIS A 71 2.20 4.44 -17.87
N ALA A 72 2.19 3.67 -18.96
CA ALA A 72 2.18 4.23 -20.31
C ALA A 72 0.79 4.76 -20.74
N ASN A 73 -0.30 4.28 -20.14
CA ASN A 73 -1.66 4.55 -20.62
C ASN A 73 -2.54 5.31 -19.63
N PHE A 74 -2.12 5.50 -18.39
CA PHE A 74 -2.89 6.18 -17.35
C PHE A 74 -2.11 7.36 -16.77
N SER A 75 -2.84 8.41 -16.43
CA SER A 75 -2.39 9.39 -15.43
C SER A 75 -2.61 8.85 -14.01
N GLU A 76 -1.97 9.50 -13.05
CA GLU A 76 -2.11 9.18 -11.62
C GLU A 76 -3.57 9.29 -11.16
N GLU A 77 -4.27 10.36 -11.57
CA GLU A 77 -5.65 10.63 -11.20
C GLU A 77 -6.63 9.62 -11.81
N GLU A 78 -6.41 9.26 -13.08
CA GLU A 78 -7.23 8.24 -13.76
C GLU A 78 -7.05 6.89 -13.08
N LEU A 79 -5.81 6.47 -12.84
CA LEU A 79 -5.53 5.20 -12.19
C LEU A 79 -6.11 5.17 -10.76
N ALA A 80 -5.99 6.28 -10.03
CA ALA A 80 -6.54 6.42 -8.69
C ALA A 80 -8.06 6.24 -8.61
N SER A 81 -8.79 6.51 -9.70
CA SER A 81 -10.24 6.32 -9.77
C SER A 81 -10.67 4.85 -9.81
N HIS A 82 -9.78 3.94 -10.22
CA HIS A 82 -10.10 2.51 -10.38
C HIS A 82 -10.02 1.71 -9.08
N PHE A 83 -9.27 2.19 -8.08
CA PHE A 83 -9.14 1.52 -6.79
C PHE A 83 -8.75 2.49 -5.69
N SER A 84 -9.23 2.24 -4.47
CA SER A 84 -9.00 3.12 -3.32
C SER A 84 -7.94 2.60 -2.33
N ILE A 85 -7.47 1.35 -2.49
CA ILE A 85 -6.42 0.81 -1.62
C ILE A 85 -5.10 1.53 -1.91
N ARG A 86 -4.42 1.98 -0.86
CA ARG A 86 -3.10 2.63 -0.95
C ARG A 86 -2.15 1.99 0.04
N GLY A 87 -0.90 1.85 -0.38
CA GLY A 87 0.18 1.45 0.50
C GLY A 87 0.66 2.62 1.35
N TYR A 88 1.55 2.29 2.27
CA TYR A 88 2.15 3.23 3.20
C TYR A 88 3.64 2.97 3.22
N LYS A 89 4.41 4.04 3.06
CA LYS A 89 5.87 3.97 3.05
C LYS A 89 6.45 4.82 4.18
N LEU A 90 7.49 4.32 4.83
CA LEU A 90 8.24 5.09 5.81
C LEU A 90 8.93 6.26 5.11
N THR A 91 8.90 7.43 5.75
CA THR A 91 9.76 8.55 5.36
C THR A 91 11.14 8.34 5.97
N PRO A 92 12.19 9.08 5.55
CA PRO A 92 13.49 9.02 6.21
C PRO A 92 13.41 9.26 7.74
N LYS A 93 12.51 10.17 8.17
CA LYS A 93 12.21 10.41 9.58
C LYS A 93 11.56 9.22 10.26
N GLY A 94 10.68 8.51 9.54
CA GLY A 94 10.05 7.28 10.00
C GLY A 94 11.05 6.14 10.17
N GLU A 95 11.95 5.98 9.21
CA GLU A 95 13.02 4.97 9.25
C GLU A 95 13.96 5.21 10.43
N GLU A 96 14.43 6.44 10.64
CA GLU A 96 15.30 6.79 11.77
C GLU A 96 14.65 6.48 13.13
N ILE A 97 13.37 6.85 13.32
CA ILE A 97 12.66 6.57 14.57
C ILE A 97 12.42 5.08 14.76
N LEU A 98 12.14 4.33 13.69
CA LEU A 98 11.97 2.89 13.77
C LEU A 98 13.26 2.22 14.22
N GLU A 99 14.40 2.63 13.65
CA GLU A 99 15.73 2.12 14.02
C GLU A 99 16.09 2.43 15.47
N GLN A 100 15.83 3.66 15.94
CA GLN A 100 16.06 4.06 17.34
C GLN A 100 15.23 3.28 18.36
N ASN A 101 14.09 2.72 17.93
CA ASN A 101 13.15 1.98 18.79
C ASN A 101 13.05 0.50 18.39
N GLN A 102 14.09 -0.02 17.70
CA GLN A 102 14.11 -1.38 17.18
C GLN A 102 13.96 -2.44 18.28
N ASP A 103 14.42 -2.15 19.50
CA ASP A 103 14.32 -3.04 20.65
C ASP A 103 12.86 -3.31 21.08
N ILE A 104 11.96 -2.34 20.89
CA ILE A 104 10.52 -2.52 21.14
C ILE A 104 9.93 -3.50 20.12
N VAL A 105 10.32 -3.37 18.84
CA VAL A 105 9.89 -4.25 17.76
C VAL A 105 10.38 -5.68 17.99
N ASP A 106 11.63 -5.84 18.43
CA ASP A 106 12.22 -7.15 18.65
C ASP A 106 11.66 -7.90 19.86
N ARG A 107 11.16 -7.18 20.87
CA ARG A 107 10.41 -7.78 21.98
C ARG A 107 9.01 -8.26 21.57
N HIS A 108 8.51 -7.86 20.40
CA HIS A 108 7.22 -8.32 19.92
C HIS A 108 7.28 -9.82 19.60
N PRO A 109 6.34 -10.65 20.11
CA PRO A 109 6.34 -12.09 19.85
C PRO A 109 6.30 -12.37 18.34
N LYS A 110 7.41 -12.86 17.81
CA LYS A 110 7.48 -13.28 16.40
C LYS A 110 6.84 -14.65 16.30
N LYS A 111 5.97 -14.86 15.31
CA LYS A 111 5.58 -16.24 14.96
C LYS A 111 6.86 -16.94 14.53
N ASN A 112 7.20 -18.04 15.20
CA ASN A 112 8.21 -18.96 14.69
C ASN A 112 7.69 -19.47 13.33
N LEU A 113 8.43 -19.17 12.27
CA LEU A 113 8.18 -19.73 10.94
C LEU A 113 8.51 -21.23 10.91
#